data_AF-A0A7X0UBH5-F1
#
_entry.id   AF-A0A7X0UBH5-F1
#
_cell.length_a   1.000
_cell.length_b   1.000
_cell.length_c   1.000
_cell.angle_alpha   90.00
_cell.angle_beta   90.00
_cell.angle_gamma   90.00
#
_symmetry.space_group_name_H-M   'P 1'
#
loop_
_entity.id
_entity.type
_entity.pdbx_description
1 polymer ?
#
loop_
_entity_poly.entity_id
_entity_poly.type
_entity_poly.pdbx_seq_one_letter_code
_entity_poly.pdbx_strand_id
1 'polypeptide(L)'
;MSIVVYWLEAPGTPAMQTFDPGQLMPALQFCEEKRKAGKRHVSLSSELTESVGRAGVSTVEARLLPDGSPYDWTKSHRGAGPERSGGQG
;
A
#
# COMPACT_ATOMS: atom_id res chain seq x y z
N MET A 1 -5.27 13.67 8.13
CA MET A 1 -5.90 14.16 6.88
C MET A 1 -7.00 13.20 6.45
N SER A 2 -7.91 13.62 5.58
CA SER A 2 -9.02 12.79 5.08
C SER A 2 -8.55 11.79 4.02
N ILE A 3 -9.31 10.71 3.84
CA ILE A 3 -9.22 9.84 2.67
C ILE A 3 -10.22 10.37 1.64
N VAL A 4 -9.82 10.42 0.37
CA VAL A 4 -10.70 10.85 -0.72
C VAL A 4 -10.70 9.81 -1.82
N VAL A 5 -11.89 9.35 -2.21
CA VAL A 5 -12.10 8.51 -3.38
C VAL A 5 -12.61 9.37 -4.53
N TYR A 6 -11.92 9.34 -5.66
CA TYR A 6 -12.28 10.04 -6.89
C TYR A 6 -12.75 9.04 -7.95
N TRP A 7 -13.71 9.44 -8.79
CA TRP A 7 -14.11 8.71 -10.00
C TRP A 7 -14.69 9.66 -11.05
N LEU A 8 -14.95 9.14 -12.26
CA LEU A 8 -15.76 9.83 -13.25
C LEU A 8 -17.21 9.34 -13.19
N GLU A 9 -18.15 10.24 -12.90
CA GLU A 9 -19.58 9.93 -12.93
C GLU A 9 -20.05 9.69 -14.37
N ALA A 10 -19.55 10.53 -15.29
CA ALA A 10 -19.66 10.45 -16.74
C ALA A 10 -18.32 10.94 -17.38
N PRO A 11 -18.07 10.72 -18.69
CA PRO A 11 -16.88 11.27 -19.35
C PRO A 11 -16.72 12.78 -19.09
N GLY A 12 -15.57 13.20 -18.56
CA GLY A 12 -15.29 14.60 -18.23
C GLY A 12 -15.99 15.14 -16.97
N THR A 13 -16.78 14.32 -16.26
CA THR A 13 -17.50 14.74 -15.04
C THR A 13 -16.89 14.06 -13.81
N PRO A 14 -15.99 14.72 -13.07
CA PRO A 14 -15.41 14.15 -11.86
C PRO A 14 -16.41 14.14 -10.72
N ALA A 15 -16.30 13.13 -9.86
CA ALA A 15 -17.02 13.01 -8.61
C ALA A 15 -16.08 12.49 -7.53
N MET A 16 -16.42 12.78 -6.27
CA MET A 16 -15.60 12.41 -5.13
C MET A 16 -16.42 12.12 -3.88
N GLN A 17 -15.83 11.33 -2.98
CA GLN A 17 -16.35 11.08 -1.64
C GLN A 17 -15.21 11.07 -0.63
N THR A 18 -15.41 11.79 0.46
CA THR A 18 -14.47 11.89 1.57
C THR A 18 -14.81 10.89 2.67
N PHE A 19 -13.78 10.37 3.32
CA PHE A 19 -13.86 9.51 4.50
C PHE A 19 -12.89 10.01 5.57
N ASP A 20 -13.20 9.73 6.83
CA ASP A 20 -12.28 10.02 7.93
C ASP A 20 -11.05 9.10 7.85
N PRO A 21 -9.89 9.51 8.40
CA PRO A 21 -8.69 8.68 8.39
C PRO A 21 -8.87 7.29 9.04
N GLY A 22 -9.78 7.14 10.01
CA GLY A 22 -10.12 5.85 10.62
C GLY A 22 -10.99 4.95 9.74
N GLN A 23 -11.47 5.43 8.59
CA GLN A 23 -12.40 4.74 7.70
C GLN A 23 -11.74 4.19 6.44
N LEU A 24 -10.48 3.76 6.52
CA LEU A 24 -9.77 3.18 5.38
C LEU A 24 -10.51 1.97 4.78
N MET A 25 -10.99 1.06 5.63
CA MET A 25 -11.71 -0.13 5.17
C MET A 25 -13.02 0.23 4.44
N PRO A 26 -13.91 1.08 5.00
CA PRO A 26 -15.05 1.62 4.25
C PRO A 26 -14.67 2.30 2.93
N ALA A 27 -13.62 3.11 2.90
CA ALA A 27 -13.18 3.80 1.69
C ALA A 27 -12.73 2.82 0.59
N LEU A 28 -12.02 1.75 0.97
CA LEU A 28 -11.60 0.70 0.05
C LEU A 28 -12.78 -0.10 -0.50
N GLN A 29 -13.74 -0.45 0.36
CA GLN A 29 -14.98 -1.11 -0.07
C GLN A 29 -15.74 -0.23 -1.06
N PHE A 30 -15.87 1.07 -0.78
CA PHE A 30 -16.51 2.01 -1.69
C PHE A 30 -15.79 2.12 -3.04
N CYS A 31 -14.45 2.12 -3.06
CA CYS A 31 -13.70 2.04 -4.32
C CYS A 31 -14.04 0.78 -5.13
N GLU A 32 -14.12 -0.38 -4.46
CA GLU A 32 -14.48 -1.63 -5.12
C GLU A 32 -15.89 -1.56 -5.72
N GLU A 33 -16.86 -1.04 -4.96
CA GLU A 33 -18.24 -0.85 -5.42
C GLU A 33 -18.30 0.05 -6.66
N LYS A 34 -17.55 1.16 -6.70
CA LYS A 34 -17.48 2.03 -7.88
C LYS A 34 -16.89 1.32 -9.10
N ARG A 35 -15.85 0.50 -8.91
CA ARG A 35 -15.27 -0.31 -9.99
C ARG A 35 -16.26 -1.35 -10.50
N LYS A 36 -16.95 -2.06 -9.60
CA LYS A 36 -18.00 -3.04 -9.95
C LYS A 36 -19.19 -2.41 -10.67
N ALA A 37 -19.53 -1.17 -10.32
CA ALA A 37 -20.54 -0.36 -11.01
C ALA A 37 -20.07 0.20 -12.37
N GLY A 38 -18.87 -0.15 -12.84
CA GLY A 38 -18.34 0.28 -14.14
C GLY A 38 -17.84 1.72 -14.19
N LYS A 39 -17.67 2.39 -13.04
CA LYS A 39 -17.08 3.74 -13.03
C LYS A 39 -15.62 3.70 -13.45
N ARG A 40 -15.19 4.73 -14.18
CA ARG A 40 -13.81 4.86 -14.70
C ARG A 40 -12.97 5.76 -13.80
N HIS A 41 -11.66 5.60 -13.86
CA HIS A 41 -10.67 6.38 -13.09
C HIS A 41 -10.92 6.38 -11.57
N VAL A 42 -11.35 5.24 -11.02
CA VAL A 42 -11.57 5.10 -9.58
C VAL A 42 -10.21 5.09 -8.86
N SER A 43 -9.90 6.17 -8.16
CA SER A 43 -8.64 6.39 -7.44
C SER A 43 -8.91 6.73 -5.98
N LEU A 44 -8.05 6.26 -5.08
CA LEU A 44 -8.08 6.59 -3.66
C LEU A 44 -6.81 7.37 -3.32
N SER A 45 -6.99 8.54 -2.71
CA SER A 45 -5.93 9.34 -2.12
C SER A 45 -6.10 9.30 -0.61
N SER A 46 -5.06 8.86 0.10
CA SER A 46 -5.07 8.82 1.57
C SER A 46 -3.74 9.36 2.10
N GLU A 47 -3.85 10.32 3.01
CA GLU A 47 -2.71 10.82 3.79
C GLU A 47 -2.93 10.42 5.25
N LEU A 48 -2.75 9.12 5.49
CA LEU A 48 -2.88 8.54 6.83
C LEU A 48 -1.56 8.77 7.57
N THR A 49 -1.57 9.74 8.49
CA THR A 49 -0.40 10.12 9.30
C THR A 49 0.23 8.94 10.03
N GLU A 50 -0.58 7.96 10.44
CA GLU A 50 -0.11 6.73 11.11
C GLU A 50 0.42 5.66 10.15
N SER A 51 0.19 5.78 8.84
CA SER A 51 0.62 4.81 7.82
C SER A 51 1.89 5.22 7.09
N VAL A 52 2.40 6.43 7.35
CA VAL A 52 3.75 6.81 6.97
C VAL A 52 4.67 6.46 8.13
N GLY A 53 5.75 5.72 7.85
CA GLY A 53 6.82 5.55 8.84
C GLY A 53 7.29 6.93 9.31
N ARG A 54 7.67 7.07 10.59
CA ARG A 54 8.13 8.37 11.10
C ARG A 54 9.25 8.89 10.19
N ALA A 55 9.24 10.19 9.91
CA ALA A 55 10.34 10.82 9.18
C ALA A 55 11.67 10.45 9.84
N GLY A 56 12.59 9.85 9.07
CA GLY A 56 13.89 9.38 9.56
C GLY A 56 13.95 7.95 10.12
N VAL A 57 12.90 7.12 9.99
CA VAL A 57 12.92 5.71 10.45
C VAL A 57 13.29 4.71 9.35
N SER A 58 13.56 5.18 8.13
CA SER A 58 14.02 4.36 7.00
C SER A 58 15.53 4.39 6.78
N THR A 59 16.27 5.15 7.60
CA THR A 59 17.68 5.41 7.32
C THR A 59 18.52 4.25 7.81
N VAL A 60 18.73 3.29 6.89
CA VAL A 60 19.98 2.54 6.91
C VAL A 60 21.09 3.55 6.66
N GLU A 61 21.72 4.00 7.74
CA GLU A 61 22.85 4.93 7.71
C GLU A 61 24.12 4.17 8.02
N ALA A 62 25.17 4.37 7.23
CA ALA A 62 26.45 3.67 7.39
C ALA A 62 26.33 2.12 7.51
N ARG A 63 25.32 1.52 6.86
CA ARG A 63 24.98 0.08 6.94
C ARG A 63 24.45 -0.37 8.30
N LEU A 64 23.86 0.52 9.10
CA LEU A 64 23.24 0.18 10.38
C LEU A 64 21.73 0.45 10.34
N LEU A 65 20.96 -0.40 11.00
CA LEU A 65 19.55 -0.17 11.34
C LEU A 65 19.42 0.91 12.43
N PRO A 66 18.22 1.47 12.67
CA PRO A 66 17.99 2.48 13.71
C PRO A 66 18.36 2.03 15.14
N ASP A 67 18.42 0.72 15.39
CA ASP A 67 18.84 0.14 16.67
C ASP A 67 20.38 -0.08 16.77
N GLY A 68 21.13 0.34 15.74
CA GLY A 68 22.58 0.20 15.65
C GLY A 68 23.05 -1.19 15.19
N SER A 69 22.14 -2.12 14.89
CA SER A 69 22.52 -3.43 14.35
C SER A 69 22.92 -3.33 12.87
N PRO A 70 23.86 -4.17 12.38
CA PRO A 70 24.21 -4.19 10.96
C PRO A 70 23.00 -4.48 10.08
N TYR A 71 22.75 -3.63 9.10
CA TYR A 71 21.79 -3.90 8.05
C TYR A 71 22.41 -4.82 7.00
N ASP A 72 22.09 -6.11 7.08
CA ASP A 72 22.51 -7.10 6.10
C ASP A 72 21.35 -7.45 5.18
N TRP A 73 21.40 -6.94 3.94
CA TRP A 73 20.41 -7.25 2.90
C TRP A 73 20.95 -8.33 1.97
N THR A 74 20.27 -9.48 1.92
CA THR A 74 20.50 -10.50 0.89
C THR A 74 19.19 -10.83 0.16
N LYS A 75 19.29 -11.07 -1.15
CA LYS A 75 18.13 -11.44 -2.00
C LYS A 75 17.65 -12.87 -1.74
N SER A 76 18.35 -13.63 -0.89
CA SER A 76 18.18 -15.07 -0.68
C SER A 76 16.83 -15.45 -0.06
N HIS A 77 16.19 -14.56 0.70
CA HIS A 77 15.02 -14.92 1.50
C HIS A 77 13.64 -14.56 0.91
N ARG A 78 13.56 -13.99 -0.31
CA ARG A 78 12.27 -13.61 -0.91
C ARG A 78 11.96 -14.16 -2.30
N GLY A 79 12.79 -15.04 -2.84
CA GLY A 79 12.59 -15.59 -4.20
C GLY A 79 13.07 -17.01 -4.43
N ALA A 80 13.66 -17.68 -3.45
CA ALA A 80 13.92 -19.11 -3.58
C ALA A 80 12.58 -19.84 -3.39
N GLY A 81 11.95 -20.24 -4.51
CA GLY A 81 10.89 -21.25 -4.47
C GLY A 81 11.36 -22.49 -3.69
N PRO A 82 10.44 -23.34 -3.21
CA PRO A 82 10.78 -24.46 -2.34
C PRO A 82 11.91 -25.29 -2.95
N GLU A 83 12.86 -25.71 -2.11
CA GLU A 83 13.95 -26.59 -2.53
C GLU A 83 13.34 -27.83 -3.18
N ARG A 84 13.78 -28.17 -4.40
CA ARG A 84 13.47 -29.47 -4.99
C ARG A 84 14.26 -30.50 -4.18
N SER A 85 13.64 -31.02 -3.12
CA SER A 85 14.12 -32.22 -2.44
C SER A 85 14.25 -33.32 -3.48
N GLY A 86 15.49 -33.69 -3.80
CA GLY A 86 15.82 -34.74 -4.75
C GLY A 86 15.13 -36.03 -4.35
N GLY A 87 14.34 -36.59 -5.27
CA GLY A 87 13.86 -37.96 -5.14
C GLY A 87 15.06 -38.91 -5.15
N GLN A 88 15.20 -39.68 -4.09
CA GLN A 88 15.97 -40.92 -4.12
C GLN A 88 14.97 -42.07 -4.06
N GLY A 89 15.08 -42.96 -5.05
CA GLY A 89 14.43 -44.27 -5.05
C GLY A 89 15.19 -45.29 -4.23
#